data_AF-A0A842CRH6-F1
#
_entry.id   AF-A0A842CRH6-F1
#
_cell.length_a   1.000
_cell.length_b   1.000
_cell.length_c   1.000
_cell.angle_alpha   90.00
_cell.angle_beta   90.00
_cell.angle_gamma   90.00
#
_symmetry.space_group_name_H-M   'P 1'
#
loop_
_entity.id
_entity.type
_entity.pdbx_description
1 polymer ?
#
loop_
_entity_poly.entity_id
_entity_poly.type
_entity_poly.pdbx_seq_one_letter_code
_entity_poly.pdbx_strand_id
1 'polypeptide(L)' 'MGKYFIIILIALAINGISMLFKNDIASLIAVIITAVLLVYLMIDLTKMYRRK' A
#
# COMPACT_ATOMS: atom_id res chain seq x y z
N MET A 1 -0.62 -10.24 11.74
CA MET A 1 0.75 -10.08 11.19
C MET A 1 0.80 -10.42 9.70
N GLY A 2 0.43 -11.63 9.27
CA GLY A 2 0.51 -12.02 7.84
C GLY A 2 -0.23 -11.12 6.83
N LYS A 3 -1.41 -10.58 7.20
CA LYS A 3 -2.16 -9.64 6.35
C LYS A 3 -1.40 -8.35 6.00
N TYR A 4 -0.53 -7.87 6.89
CA TYR A 4 0.25 -6.65 6.66
C TYR A 4 1.40 -6.90 5.67
N PHE A 5 2.00 -8.09 5.73
CA PHE A 5 3.02 -8.52 4.78
C PHE A 5 2.47 -8.61 3.34
N ILE A 6 1.25 -9.11 3.19
CA ILE A 6 0.54 -9.17 1.91
C ILE A 6 0.29 -7.76 1.35
N ILE A 7 -0.14 -6.82 2.19
CA ILE A 7 -0.35 -5.41 1.79
C ILE A 7 0.94 -4.77 1.28
N ILE A 8 2.07 -5.03 1.97
CA ILE A 8 3.39 -4.52 1.56
C ILE A 8 3.83 -5.13 0.22
N LEU A 9 3.64 -6.44 0.03
CA LEU A 9 3.91 -7.11 -1.24
C LEU A 9 3.10 -6.53 -2.40
N ILE A 10 1.82 -6.27 -2.18
CA ILE A 10 0.93 -5.67 -3.18
C ILE A 10 1.41 -4.25 -3.53
N ALA A 11 1.74 -3.43 -2.53
CA ALA A 11 2.26 -2.08 -2.77
C ALA A 11 3.57 -2.09 -3.57
N LEU A 12 4.46 -3.04 -3.29
CA LEU A 12 5.72 -3.19 -4.02
C LEU A 12 5.48 -3.61 -5.47
N ALA A 13 4.58 -4.58 -5.71
CA ALA A 13 4.22 -5.03 -7.05
C ALA A 13 3.61 -3.90 -7.89
N ILE A 14 2.69 -3.12 -7.32
CA ILE A 14 2.04 -1.99 -8.00
C ILE A 14 3.07 -0.93 -8.42
N ASN A 15 4.03 -0.60 -7.55
CA ASN A 15 5.10 0.34 -7.87
C ASN A 15 6.05 -0.20 -8.95
N GLY A 16 6.43 -1.48 -8.87
CA GLY A 16 7.29 -2.12 -9.88
C GLY A 16 6.63 -2.18 -11.26
N ILE A 17 5.35 -2.55 -11.30
CA ILE A 17 4.54 -2.52 -12.53
C ILE A 17 4.48 -1.09 -13.07
N SER A 18 4.18 -0.10 -12.24
CA SER A 18 4.12 1.30 -12.68
C SER A 18 5.42 1.81 -13.31
N MET A 19 6.59 1.46 -12.77
CA MET A 19 7.88 1.84 -13.35
C MET A 19 8.09 1.26 -14.75
N LEU A 20 7.57 0.06 -15.03
CA LEU A 20 7.69 -0.59 -16.34
C LEU A 20 6.91 0.15 -17.43
N PHE A 21 5.77 0.76 -17.08
CA PHE A 21 4.89 1.39 -18.06
C PHE A 21 5.29 2.82 -18.45
N LYS A 22 6.28 3.44 -17.79
CA LYS A 22 6.76 4.83 -18.05
C LYS A 22 5.63 5.83 -18.34
N ASN A 23 4.49 5.64 -17.68
CA ASN A 23 3.28 6.43 -17.88
C ASN A 23 3.01 7.19 -16.60
N ASP A 24 3.03 8.51 -16.67
CA ASP A 24 2.82 9.39 -15.52
C ASP A 24 1.47 9.13 -14.85
N ILE A 25 0.43 8.82 -15.64
CA ILE A 25 -0.89 8.49 -15.11
C ILE A 25 -0.85 7.18 -14.31
N ALA A 26 -0.14 6.16 -14.81
CA ALA A 26 -0.01 4.88 -14.11
C ALA A 26 0.80 5.02 -12.81
N SER A 27 1.82 5.88 -12.81
CA SER A 27 2.59 6.25 -11.63
C SER A 27 1.73 6.96 -10.59
N LEU A 28 0.93 7.94 -11.00
CA LEU A 28 0.01 8.65 -10.12
C LEU A 28 -1.00 7.69 -9.48
N ILE A 29 -1.59 6.78 -10.27
CA ILE A 29 -2.53 5.77 -9.78
C ILE A 29 -1.83 4.83 -8.78
N ALA A 30 -0.62 4.35 -9.07
CA ALA A 30 0.14 3.49 -8.18
C ALA A 30 0.44 4.15 -6.82
N VAL A 31 0.82 5.43 -6.84
CA VAL A 31 1.06 6.22 -5.62
C VAL A 31 -0.23 6.37 -4.81
N ILE A 32 -1.36 6.68 -5.45
CA ILE A 32 -2.66 6.81 -4.76
C ILE A 32 -3.04 5.49 -4.09
N ILE A 33 -2.93 4.35 -4.79
CA ILE A 33 -3.27 3.04 -4.23
C ILE A 33 -2.35 2.71 -3.04
N THR A 34 -1.06 3.00 -3.16
CA THR A 34 -0.08 2.80 -2.08
C THR A 34 -0.43 3.63 -0.84
N ALA A 35 -0.79 4.90 -1.02
CA ALA A 35 -1.18 5.78 0.08
C ALA A 35 -2.43 5.26 0.81
N VAL A 36 -3.44 4.80 0.08
CA VAL A 36 -4.66 4.21 0.67
C VAL A 36 -4.33 2.95 1.47
N LEU A 37 -3.47 2.08 0.94
CA LEU A 37 -3.03 0.85 1.64
C LEU A 37 -2.31 1.16 2.95
N LEU A 38 -1.45 2.19 2.97
CA LEU A 38 -0.75 2.63 4.18
C LEU A 38 -1.72 3.18 5.23
N VAL A 39 -2.71 3.99 4.82
CA VAL A 39 -3.75 4.50 5.73
C VAL A 39 -4.55 3.35 6.34
N TYR A 40 -4.94 2.37 5.53
CA TYR A 40 -5.62 1.17 6.03
C TYR A 40 -4.79 0.44 7.10
N LEU A 41 -3.49 0.28 6.83
CA LEU A 41 -2.55 -0.37 7.74
C LEU A 41 -2.41 0.41 9.06
N MET A 42 -2.34 1.73 8.99
CA MET A 42 -2.24 2.63 10.14
C MET A 42 -3.52 2.60 11.00
N ILE A 43 -4.70 2.58 10.39
CA ILE A 43 -5.98 2.44 11.11
C ILE A 43 -6.03 1.10 11.85
N ASP A 44 -5.60 0.02 11.21
CA ASP A 44 -5.65 -1.32 11.80
C ASP A 44 -4.64 -1.45 12.95
N LEU A 45 -3.42 -0.93 12.78
CA LEU A 45 -2.42 -0.80 13.85
C LEU A 45 -2.94 0.02 15.04
N THR A 46 -3.60 1.15 14.78
CA THR A 46 -4.18 2.02 15.82
C THR A 46 -5.26 1.28 16.61
N LYS A 47 -6.13 0.51 15.92
CA LYS A 47 -7.13 -0.34 16.56
C LYS A 47 -6.50 -1.44 17.41
N MET A 48 -5.41 -2.06 16.95
CA MET A 48 -4.68 -3.07 17.74
C MET A 48 -4.03 -2.45 18.98
N TYR A 49 -3.43 -1.26 18.84
CA TYR A 49 -2.80 -0.56 19.97
C TYR A 49 -3.82 -0.16 21.03
N ARG A 50 -5.00 0.34 20.64
CA ARG A 50 -6.06 0.77 21.57
C ARG A 50 -6.70 -0.38 22.37
N ARG A 51 -6.58 -1.64 21.91
CA ARG A 51 -7.13 -2.81 22.62
C ARG A 51 -6.16 -3.45 23.62
N LYS A 52 -4.98 -2.86 23.80
CA LYS A 52 -3.95 -3.34 24.73
C LYS A 52 -3.85 -2.40 25.92
#